data_AF-A0A920W368-F1
#
_entry.id   AF-A0A920W368-F1
#
_cell.length_a   1.000
_cell.length_b   1.000
_cell.length_c   1.000
_cell.angle_alpha   90.00
_cell.angle_beta   90.00
_cell.angle_gamma   90.00
#
_symmetry.space_group_name_H-M   'P 1'
#
loop_
_entity.id
_entity.type
_entity.pdbx_description
1 polymer ?
#
loop_
_entity_poly.entity_id
_entity_poly.type
_entity_poly.pdbx_seq_one_letter_code
_entity_poly.pdbx_strand_id
1 'polypeptide(L)'
;MKTLVPEFKGKADNGLIKELANEYLTNLLIQHLFCKDAESITYILKYSIPDSVIDEVRDRTDIVEVVSQFVTLKKVGKNFKGLCPFHSEKTPSFTVSPEKRIYHCFGCGAGGNVFKFVMKLKIFRS
;
A
#
# COMPACT_ATOMS: atom_id res chain seq x y z
N MET A 1 -18.33 13.46 -21.37
CA MET A 1 -17.53 12.44 -22.07
C MET A 1 -17.68 11.16 -21.27
N LYS A 2 -18.29 10.10 -21.84
CA LYS A 2 -18.57 8.86 -21.12
C LYS A 2 -17.24 8.16 -20.81
N THR A 3 -16.86 8.09 -19.55
CA THR A 3 -15.76 7.22 -19.12
C THR A 3 -16.28 5.78 -19.22
N LEU A 4 -15.77 5.03 -20.19
CA LEU A 4 -15.97 3.60 -20.30
C LEU A 4 -15.16 2.95 -19.18
N VAL A 5 -15.78 2.71 -18.02
CA VAL A 5 -15.21 1.79 -17.03
C VAL A 5 -15.51 0.38 -17.55
N PRO A 6 -14.51 -0.44 -17.90
CA PRO A 6 -14.76 -1.81 -18.31
C PRO A 6 -15.36 -2.57 -17.12
N GLU A 7 -16.51 -3.22 -17.30
CA GLU A 7 -17.00 -4.20 -16.33
C GLU A 7 -16.04 -5.40 -16.31
N PHE A 8 -15.18 -5.46 -15.29
CA PHE A 8 -14.28 -6.59 -15.09
C PHE A 8 -15.06 -7.82 -14.62
N LYS A 9 -15.41 -8.70 -15.57
CA LYS A 9 -15.94 -10.05 -15.31
C LYS A 9 -14.78 -11.05 -15.28
N GLY A 10 -13.98 -11.05 -14.22
CA GLY A 10 -12.88 -12.02 -14.05
C GLY A 10 -12.16 -11.87 -12.71
N LYS A 11 -11.60 -12.98 -12.18
CA LYS A 11 -10.74 -12.93 -10.99
C LYS A 11 -9.41 -12.28 -11.35
N ALA A 12 -9.05 -11.19 -10.67
CA ALA A 12 -7.73 -10.58 -10.83
C ALA A 12 -6.64 -11.53 -10.31
N ASP A 13 -5.70 -11.89 -11.17
CA ASP A 13 -4.50 -12.64 -10.83
C ASP A 13 -3.29 -11.69 -10.65
N ASN A 14 -2.17 -12.25 -10.19
CA ASN A 14 -0.95 -11.48 -9.91
C ASN A 14 -0.34 -10.84 -11.17
N GLY A 15 -0.72 -11.29 -12.37
CA GLY A 15 -0.31 -10.68 -13.65
C GLY A 15 -1.12 -9.42 -13.94
N LEU A 16 -2.44 -9.52 -13.81
CA LEU A 16 -3.37 -8.41 -14.00
C LEU A 16 -3.13 -7.27 -13.00
N ILE A 17 -2.78 -7.59 -11.75
CA ILE A 17 -2.40 -6.59 -10.73
C ILE A 17 -1.12 -5.85 -11.12
N LYS A 18 -0.13 -6.54 -11.71
CA LYS A 18 1.11 -5.90 -12.17
C LYS A 18 0.88 -5.03 -13.40
N GLU A 19 0.03 -5.47 -14.32
CA GLU A 19 -0.28 -4.74 -15.56
C GLU A 19 -1.11 -3.49 -15.27
N LEU A 20 -2.15 -3.61 -14.43
CA LEU A 20 -2.92 -2.48 -13.91
C LEU A 20 -2.05 -1.56 -13.07
N ALA A 21 -1.18 -2.08 -12.20
CA ALA A 21 -0.25 -1.24 -11.45
C ALA A 21 0.70 -0.49 -12.39
N ASN A 22 1.23 -1.13 -13.44
CA ASN A 22 2.16 -0.49 -14.37
C ASN A 22 1.49 0.59 -15.21
N GLU A 23 0.32 0.31 -15.80
CA GLU A 23 -0.45 1.28 -16.58
C GLU A 23 -0.91 2.47 -15.72
N TYR A 24 -1.37 2.20 -14.49
CA TYR A 24 -1.80 3.23 -13.55
C TYR A 24 -0.61 4.04 -13.01
N LEU A 25 0.54 3.40 -12.74
CA LEU A 25 1.78 4.07 -12.32
C LEU A 25 2.36 4.94 -13.44
N THR A 26 2.33 4.49 -14.70
CA THR A 26 2.75 5.32 -15.84
C THR A 26 1.84 6.54 -16.02
N ASN A 27 0.53 6.39 -15.83
CA ASN A 27 -0.41 7.50 -15.89
C ASN A 27 -0.26 8.45 -14.68
N LEU A 28 0.08 7.92 -13.49
CA LEU A 28 0.34 8.69 -12.27
C LEU A 28 1.66 9.47 -12.37
N LEU A 29 2.69 8.91 -13.00
CA LEU A 29 3.99 9.56 -13.25
C LEU A 29 3.85 10.77 -14.20
N ILE A 30 3.00 10.68 -15.22
CA ILE A 30 2.72 11.80 -16.14
C ILE A 30 1.93 12.91 -15.43
N GLN A 31 1.04 12.57 -14.48
CA GLN A 31 0.36 13.56 -13.62
C GLN A 31 1.29 14.21 -12.58
N HIS A 32 2.38 13.53 -12.19
CA HIS A 32 3.30 14.01 -11.15
C HIS A 32 4.31 15.07 -11.59
N LEU A 33 4.54 15.27 -12.90
CA LEU A 33 5.44 16.33 -13.37
C LEU A 33 4.92 17.77 -13.08
N PHE A 34 3.70 17.94 -12.54
CA PHE A 34 3.09 19.27 -12.36
C PHE A 34 2.46 19.56 -11.00
N CYS A 35 2.53 18.71 -9.97
CA CYS A 35 1.82 18.97 -8.71
C CYS A 35 2.74 18.88 -7.49
N LYS A 36 3.05 20.03 -6.89
CA LYS A 36 3.97 20.17 -5.74
C LYS A 36 3.32 19.97 -4.36
N ASP A 37 2.08 19.49 -4.27
CA ASP A 37 1.37 19.39 -2.99
C ASP A 37 0.86 17.96 -2.72
N ALA A 38 1.30 17.40 -1.59
CA ALA A 38 1.06 16.02 -1.16
C ALA A 38 -0.39 15.71 -0.73
N GLU A 39 -1.33 16.64 -0.92
CA GLU A 39 -2.75 16.42 -0.61
C GLU A 39 -3.57 15.93 -1.82
N SER A 40 -3.04 16.06 -3.04
CA SER A 40 -3.78 15.78 -4.28
C SER A 40 -3.85 14.28 -4.66
N ILE A 41 -2.93 13.45 -4.18
CA ILE A 41 -2.88 12.00 -4.50
C ILE A 41 -4.07 11.26 -3.90
N THR A 42 -4.43 11.59 -2.65
CA THR A 42 -5.61 11.05 -1.96
C THR A 42 -6.92 11.45 -2.66
N TYR A 43 -6.94 12.62 -3.29
CA TYR A 43 -8.11 13.14 -3.99
C TYR A 43 -8.29 12.46 -5.36
N ILE A 44 -7.22 12.30 -6.14
CA ILE A 44 -7.31 11.68 -7.48
C ILE A 44 -7.67 10.18 -7.42
N LEU A 45 -7.10 9.44 -6.44
CA LEU A 45 -7.43 8.03 -6.23
C LEU A 45 -8.88 7.83 -5.75
N LYS A 46 -9.38 8.74 -4.90
CA LYS A 46 -10.76 8.69 -4.39
C LYS A 46 -11.83 8.96 -5.45
N TYR A 47 -11.50 9.72 -6.51
CA TYR A 47 -12.47 10.10 -7.55
C TYR A 47 -12.40 9.24 -8.83
N SER A 48 -11.45 8.31 -8.95
CA SER A 48 -11.26 7.52 -10.19
C SER A 48 -11.33 6.00 -10.01
N ILE A 49 -11.23 5.49 -8.78
CA ILE A 49 -11.29 4.05 -8.47
C ILE A 49 -12.46 3.81 -7.51
N PRO A 50 -13.41 2.92 -7.83
CA PRO A 50 -14.47 2.54 -6.89
C PRO A 50 -13.90 1.97 -5.59
N ASP A 51 -14.48 2.34 -4.45
CA ASP A 51 -14.05 1.82 -3.13
C ASP A 51 -14.03 0.29 -3.07
N SER A 52 -14.95 -0.37 -3.79
CA SER A 52 -15.00 -1.84 -3.90
C SER A 52 -13.74 -2.45 -4.51
N VAL A 53 -13.14 -1.78 -5.49
CA VAL A 53 -11.88 -2.22 -6.11
C VAL A 53 -10.72 -2.02 -5.13
N ILE A 54 -10.71 -0.91 -4.39
CA ILE A 54 -9.70 -0.65 -3.36
C ILE A 54 -9.77 -1.71 -2.25
N ASP A 55 -10.98 -2.06 -1.81
CA ASP A 55 -11.21 -3.11 -0.82
C ASP A 55 -10.80 -4.50 -1.34
N GLU A 56 -11.13 -4.84 -2.60
CA GLU A 56 -10.73 -6.10 -3.22
C GLU A 56 -9.20 -6.24 -3.30
N VAL A 57 -8.51 -5.18 -3.72
CA VAL A 57 -7.04 -5.15 -3.75
C VAL A 57 -6.47 -5.31 -2.34
N ARG A 58 -6.99 -4.58 -1.35
CA ARG A 58 -6.57 -4.72 0.04
C ARG A 58 -6.73 -6.15 0.54
N ASP A 59 -7.86 -6.79 0.25
CA ASP A 59 -8.22 -8.09 0.79
C ASP A 59 -7.46 -9.24 0.13
N ARG A 60 -7.01 -9.05 -1.12
CA ARG A 60 -6.15 -10.00 -1.83
C ARG A 60 -4.66 -9.79 -1.56
N THR A 61 -4.27 -8.64 -1.05
CA THR A 61 -2.86 -8.34 -0.80
C THR A 61 -2.38 -9.00 0.49
N ASP A 62 -1.31 -9.78 0.40
CA ASP A 62 -0.58 -10.24 1.58
C ASP A 62 0.30 -9.09 2.11
N ILE A 63 -0.13 -8.50 3.23
CA ILE A 63 0.62 -7.42 3.87
C ILE A 63 2.02 -7.87 4.35
N VAL A 64 2.20 -9.15 4.69
CA VAL A 64 3.52 -9.65 5.12
C VAL A 64 4.48 -9.63 3.95
N GLU A 65 4.04 -10.11 2.78
CA GLU A 65 4.85 -10.10 1.56
C GLU A 65 5.29 -8.68 1.20
N VAL A 66 4.34 -7.74 1.15
CA VAL A 66 4.64 -6.33 0.82
C VAL A 66 5.61 -5.71 1.82
N VAL A 67 5.37 -5.86 3.13
CA VAL A 67 6.24 -5.26 4.15
C VAL A 67 7.63 -5.93 4.15
N SER A 68 7.71 -7.23 3.89
CA SER A 68 8.98 -7.97 3.87
C SER A 68 9.94 -7.51 2.76
N GLN A 69 9.46 -6.79 1.75
CA GLN A 69 10.31 -6.16 0.74
C GLN A 69 11.12 -4.98 1.30
N PHE A 70 10.68 -4.37 2.41
CA PHE A 70 11.28 -3.17 2.98
C PHE A 70 11.83 -3.37 4.39
N VAL A 71 11.30 -4.36 5.12
CA VAL A 71 11.63 -4.60 6.52
C VAL A 71 11.93 -6.08 6.71
N THR A 72 13.08 -6.39 7.31
CA THR A 72 13.38 -7.75 7.73
C THR A 72 12.46 -8.15 8.88
N LEU A 73 11.55 -9.08 8.62
CA LEU A 73 10.57 -9.57 9.59
C LEU A 73 10.97 -10.94 10.15
N LYS A 74 10.71 -11.14 11.44
CA LYS A 74 10.80 -12.44 12.12
C LYS A 74 9.43 -12.84 12.64
N LYS A 75 9.04 -14.10 12.43
CA LYS A 75 7.77 -14.63 12.93
C LYS A 75 7.80 -14.75 14.46
N VAL A 76 6.77 -14.23 15.12
CA VAL A 76 6.56 -14.29 16.57
C VAL A 76 5.10 -14.64 16.85
N GLY A 77 4.85 -15.91 17.19
CA GLY A 77 3.50 -16.45 17.30
C GLY A 77 2.75 -16.37 15.97
N LYS A 78 1.58 -15.71 15.99
CA LYS A 78 0.75 -15.46 14.79
C LYS A 78 1.16 -14.22 13.98
N ASN A 79 2.04 -13.39 14.53
CA ASN A 79 2.43 -12.10 13.95
C ASN A 79 3.89 -12.14 13.50
N PHE A 80 4.32 -11.06 12.85
CA PHE A 80 5.69 -10.83 12.44
C PHE A 80 6.21 -9.56 13.08
N LYS A 81 7.49 -9.53 13.47
CA LYS A 81 8.13 -8.36 14.10
C LYS A 81 9.43 -7.97 13.43
N GLY A 82 9.74 -6.68 13.42
CA GLY A 82 10.96 -6.11 12.87
C GLY A 82 11.28 -4.74 13.45
N LEU A 83 12.35 -4.11 12.96
CA LEU A 83 12.64 -2.71 13.24
C LEU A 83 11.71 -1.83 12.41
N CYS A 84 11.25 -0.73 12.99
CA CYS A 84 10.34 0.19 12.33
C CYS A 84 11.06 0.97 11.23
N PRO A 85 10.52 1.01 9.98
CA PRO A 85 11.10 1.81 8.91
C PRO A 85 10.79 3.31 9.04
N PHE A 86 9.93 3.70 9.99
CA PHE A 86 9.42 5.07 10.13
C PHE A 86 10.09 5.90 11.23
N HIS A 87 10.88 5.28 12.10
CA HIS A 87 11.68 5.96 13.12
C HIS A 87 12.91 5.12 13.47
N SER A 88 13.96 5.77 13.98
CA SER A 88 15.18 5.06 14.38
C SER A 88 14.98 4.40 15.74
N GLU A 89 15.20 3.09 15.80
CA GLU A 89 15.13 2.30 17.03
C GLU A 89 16.15 1.16 17.02
N LYS A 90 16.52 0.66 18.21
CA LYS A 90 17.42 -0.49 18.36
C LYS A 90 16.68 -1.79 18.70
N THR A 91 15.48 -1.68 19.25
CA THR A 91 14.64 -2.81 19.66
C THR A 91 13.45 -2.93 18.71
N PRO A 92 13.09 -4.15 18.24
CA PRO A 92 11.95 -4.32 17.34
C PRO A 92 10.62 -3.90 17.97
N SER A 93 10.01 -2.80 17.51
CA SER A 93 8.66 -2.39 17.92
C SER A 93 7.62 -2.48 16.80
N PHE A 94 8.06 -2.74 15.56
CA PHE A 94 7.18 -2.89 14.41
C PHE A 94 6.59 -4.30 14.33
N THR A 95 5.27 -4.40 14.23
CA THR A 95 4.53 -5.67 14.17
C THR A 95 3.60 -5.69 12.97
N VAL A 96 3.56 -6.80 12.25
CA VAL A 96 2.61 -7.08 11.17
C VAL A 96 1.72 -8.25 11.58
N SER A 97 0.41 -8.09 11.42
CA SER A 97 -0.59 -9.13 11.68
C SER A 97 -1.19 -9.58 10.35
N PRO A 98 -0.90 -10.81 9.88
CA PRO A 98 -1.46 -11.32 8.63
C PRO A 98 -2.97 -11.50 8.74
N GLU A 99 -3.44 -12.05 9.86
CA GLU A 99 -4.86 -12.29 10.14
C GLU A 99 -5.68 -11.00 10.12
N LYS A 100 -5.15 -9.93 10.73
CA LYS A 100 -5.81 -8.62 10.76
C LYS A 100 -5.51 -7.76 9.53
N ARG A 101 -4.58 -8.18 8.66
CA ARG A 101 -4.07 -7.42 7.49
C ARG A 101 -3.63 -5.99 7.82
N ILE A 102 -2.98 -5.80 8.97
CA ILE A 102 -2.49 -4.50 9.45
C ILE A 102 -1.05 -4.57 9.94
N TYR A 103 -0.40 -3.40 9.98
CA TYR A 103 0.82 -3.18 10.73
C TYR A 103 0.58 -2.21 11.89
N HIS A 104 1.43 -2.31 12.91
CA HIS A 104 1.51 -1.35 14.01
C HIS A 104 2.92 -1.30 14.58
N CYS A 105 3.44 -0.10 14.79
CA CYS A 105 4.67 0.16 15.50
C CYS A 105 4.35 0.68 16.90
N PHE A 106 4.75 -0.07 17.92
CA PHE A 106 4.52 0.31 19.31
C PHE A 106 5.46 1.41 19.82
N GLY A 107 6.57 1.69 19.12
CA GLY A 107 7.49 2.77 19.47
C GLY A 107 7.01 4.16 19.02
N CYS A 108 6.50 4.27 17.79
CA CYS A 108 6.13 5.57 17.20
C CYS A 108 4.63 5.71 16.87
N GLY A 109 3.80 4.71 17.17
CA GLY A 109 2.35 4.72 16.91
C GLY A 109 1.95 4.64 15.43
N ALA A 110 2.90 4.43 14.51
CA ALA A 110 2.56 4.26 13.10
C ALA A 110 1.79 2.95 12.90
N GLY A 111 0.64 2.99 12.24
CA GLY A 111 -0.16 1.80 11.99
C GLY A 111 -1.21 2.01 10.91
N GLY A 112 -1.66 0.91 10.32
CA GLY A 112 -2.65 0.90 9.24
C GLY A 112 -2.65 -0.37 8.41
N ASN A 113 -3.35 -0.31 7.28
CA ASN A 113 -3.34 -1.35 6.26
C ASN A 113 -2.12 -1.20 5.32
N VAL A 114 -2.04 -2.06 4.30
CA VAL A 114 -0.96 -2.08 3.32
C VAL A 114 -0.82 -0.76 2.55
N PHE A 115 -1.92 -0.09 2.18
CA PHE A 115 -1.86 1.20 1.50
C PHE A 115 -1.25 2.28 2.40
N LYS A 116 -1.69 2.36 3.66
CA LYS A 116 -1.14 3.31 4.63
C LYS A 116 0.34 3.04 4.93
N PHE A 117 0.79 1.79 4.84
CA PHE A 117 2.20 1.45 4.93
C PHE A 117 2.98 2.04 3.75
N VAL A 118 2.56 1.73 2.52
CA VAL A 118 3.22 2.18 1.29
C VAL A 118 3.22 3.70 1.16
N MET A 119 2.10 4.38 1.48
CA MET A 119 2.01 5.84 1.47
C MET A 119 2.94 6.50 2.49
N LYS A 120 3.17 5.85 3.65
CA LYS A 120 4.02 6.40 4.70
C LYS A 120 5.51 6.14 4.43
N LEU A 121 5.85 5.13 3.65
CA LEU A 121 7.20 4.96 3.14
C LEU A 121 7.55 6.21 2.32
N LYS A 122 8.74 6.77 2.56
CA LYS A 122 9.21 8.01 1.91
C LYS A 122 9.54 7.84 0.42
N ILE A 123 8.95 6.86 -0.27
CA ILE A 123 9.26 6.49 -1.65
C ILE A 123 8.80 7.58 -2.64
N PHE A 124 7.78 8.38 -2.30
CA PHE A 124 7.17 9.37 -3.21
C PHE A 124 7.58 10.84 -2.94
N ARG A 125 8.77 11.10 -2.37
CA ARG A 125 9.20 12.48 -2.01
C ARG A 125 10.44 12.98 -2.76
N SER A 126 10.63 12.56 -4.02
CA SER A 126 11.65 13.10 -4.93
C SER A 126 11.03 14.06 -5.94
#